data_AF-A0A951MFS5-F1
#
_entry.id   AF-A0A951MFS5-F1
#
_cell.length_a   1.000
_cell.length_b   1.000
_cell.length_c   1.000
_cell.angle_alpha   90.00
_cell.angle_beta   90.00
_cell.angle_gamma   90.00
#
_symmetry.space_group_name_H-M   'P 1'
#
loop_
_entity.id
_entity.type
_entity.pdbx_description
1 polymer ?
#
loop_
_entity_poly.entity_id
_entity_poly.type
_entity_poly.pdbx_seq_one_letter_code
_entity_poly.pdbx_strand_id
1 'polypeptide(L)'
;SHLDTVLHMLWERNMPGEFFVHPSNVGRAGYLSWNELRGMASAGMSIQSHGYTRRYLTDLDDTSVANELLRSRKVIEDRIGEPVSVFAAQGGRINHFIAALARRVGYKAVCGSRPGQWHRHSRKIVIPRIAVRVSTSGDEISGWLSDRPLALTALAGRYRVLQVARWALGNETYDHLRQRYLEGH
;
A
#
# COMPACT_ATOMS: atom_id res chain seq x y z
N SER A 1 17.65 0.58 -12.69
CA SER A 1 16.22 1.00 -12.64
C SER A 1 16.02 1.92 -11.42
N HIS A 2 14.90 2.65 -11.30
CA HIS A 2 14.62 3.44 -10.09
C HIS A 2 14.64 2.59 -8.81
N LEU A 3 14.30 1.30 -8.92
CA LEU A 3 14.28 0.40 -7.78
C LEU A 3 15.68 0.05 -7.29
N ASP A 4 16.64 -0.18 -8.20
CA ASP A 4 18.02 -0.49 -7.81
C ASP A 4 18.62 0.66 -6.99
N THR A 5 18.32 1.90 -7.37
CA THR A 5 18.72 3.09 -6.61
C THR A 5 18.07 3.10 -5.22
N VAL A 6 16.76 2.84 -5.11
CA VAL A 6 16.07 2.80 -3.82
C VAL A 6 16.62 1.70 -2.92
N LEU A 7 16.83 0.49 -3.46
CA LEU A 7 17.35 -0.64 -2.69
C LEU A 7 18.77 -0.38 -2.21
N HIS A 8 19.62 0.18 -3.07
CA HIS A 8 20.96 0.56 -2.70
C HIS A 8 20.97 1.59 -1.57
N MET A 9 20.14 2.65 -1.68
CA MET A 9 20.04 3.68 -0.64
C MET A 9 19.55 3.13 0.71
N LEU A 10 18.58 2.21 0.69
CA LEU A 10 18.07 1.55 1.89
C LEU A 10 19.14 0.66 2.53
N TRP A 11 19.85 -0.10 1.71
CA TRP A 11 20.91 -0.99 2.16
C TRP A 11 22.10 -0.23 2.77
N GLU A 12 22.59 0.82 2.11
CA GLU A 12 23.65 1.70 2.64
C GLU A 12 23.32 2.27 4.02
N ARG A 13 22.02 2.49 4.30
CA ARG A 13 21.54 3.08 5.55
C ARG A 13 21.08 2.04 6.57
N ASN A 14 21.23 0.75 6.26
CA ASN A 14 20.73 -0.37 7.05
C ASN A 14 19.25 -0.21 7.42
N MET A 15 18.45 0.32 6.50
CA MET A 15 17.02 0.60 6.69
C MET A 15 16.17 -0.50 6.05
N PRO A 16 15.33 -1.22 6.82
CA PRO A 16 14.42 -2.19 6.25
C PRO A 16 13.28 -1.49 5.49
N GLY A 17 12.80 -2.13 4.42
CA GLY A 17 11.66 -1.68 3.63
C GLY A 17 10.65 -2.80 3.39
N GLU A 18 9.36 -2.46 3.40
CA GLU A 18 8.28 -3.35 2.97
C GLU A 18 7.83 -2.99 1.54
N PHE A 19 7.88 -3.97 0.64
CA PHE A 19 7.50 -3.83 -0.77
C PHE A 19 6.22 -4.60 -1.05
N PHE A 20 5.18 -3.90 -1.48
CA PHE A 20 3.87 -4.50 -1.78
C PHE A 20 3.77 -4.80 -3.27
N VAL A 21 3.61 -6.08 -3.63
CA VAL A 21 3.60 -6.53 -5.02
C VAL A 21 2.25 -7.10 -5.45
N HIS A 22 1.98 -7.01 -6.76
CA HIS A 22 0.88 -7.73 -7.41
C HIS A 22 1.43 -8.96 -8.13
N PRO A 23 1.21 -10.18 -7.61
CA PRO A 23 1.81 -11.38 -8.20
C PRO A 23 1.47 -11.60 -9.67
N SER A 24 0.30 -11.14 -10.15
CA SER A 24 -0.07 -11.27 -11.57
C SER A 24 0.78 -10.45 -12.54
N ASN A 25 1.49 -9.43 -12.04
CA ASN A 25 2.33 -8.54 -12.84
C ASN A 25 3.83 -8.83 -12.72
N VAL A 26 4.24 -9.66 -11.77
CA VAL A 26 5.66 -9.99 -11.58
C VAL A 26 6.20 -10.67 -12.84
N GLY A 27 7.30 -10.14 -13.37
CA GLY A 27 7.94 -10.58 -14.61
C GLY A 27 7.39 -9.97 -15.90
N ARG A 28 6.37 -9.10 -15.83
CA ARG A 28 5.89 -8.32 -16.99
C ARG A 28 6.77 -7.09 -17.20
N ALA A 29 6.76 -6.54 -18.42
CA ALA A 29 7.47 -5.31 -18.73
C ALA A 29 7.11 -4.17 -17.75
N GLY A 30 8.11 -3.52 -17.18
CA GLY A 30 7.95 -2.46 -16.17
C GLY A 30 7.74 -2.95 -14.74
N TYR A 31 7.74 -4.26 -14.49
CA TYR A 31 7.64 -4.86 -13.16
C TYR A 31 8.84 -5.78 -12.90
N LEU A 32 9.14 -5.98 -11.63
CA LEU A 32 10.19 -6.89 -11.19
C LEU A 32 9.83 -8.34 -11.50
N SER A 33 10.85 -9.14 -11.75
CA SER A 33 10.80 -10.59 -11.80
C SER A 33 10.85 -11.22 -10.41
N TRP A 34 10.47 -12.49 -10.31
CA TRP A 34 10.60 -13.26 -9.07
C TRP A 34 12.05 -13.42 -8.61
N ASN A 35 13.02 -13.42 -9.54
CA ASN A 35 14.44 -13.48 -9.19
C ASN A 35 14.89 -12.20 -8.49
N GLU A 36 14.51 -11.03 -9.01
CA GLU A 36 14.80 -9.74 -8.38
C GLU A 36 14.15 -9.62 -7.00
N LEU A 37 12.87 -10.03 -6.86
CA LEU A 37 12.19 -10.02 -5.57
C LEU A 37 12.85 -10.94 -4.54
N ARG A 38 13.35 -12.11 -4.94
CA ARG A 38 14.14 -12.99 -4.06
C ARG A 38 15.48 -12.35 -3.67
N GLY A 39 16.13 -11.65 -4.60
CA GLY A 39 17.34 -10.88 -4.31
C GLY A 39 17.08 -9.79 -3.26
N MET A 40 15.97 -9.08 -3.38
CA MET A 40 15.53 -8.08 -2.39
C MET A 40 15.26 -8.71 -1.02
N ALA A 41 14.54 -9.84 -0.99
CA ALA A 41 14.28 -10.57 0.25
C ALA A 41 15.58 -11.00 0.94
N SER A 42 16.50 -11.57 0.16
CA SER A 42 17.84 -11.97 0.65
C SER A 42 18.67 -10.79 1.16
N ALA A 43 18.38 -9.57 0.68
CA ALA A 43 19.01 -8.33 1.14
C ALA A 43 18.29 -7.69 2.36
N GLY A 44 17.34 -8.39 2.99
CA GLY A 44 16.64 -7.96 4.20
C GLY A 44 15.39 -7.11 3.96
N MET A 45 14.91 -7.03 2.71
CA MET A 45 13.65 -6.36 2.39
C MET A 45 12.46 -7.31 2.54
N SER A 46 11.33 -6.81 3.03
CA SER A 46 10.12 -7.63 3.20
C SER A 46 9.23 -7.54 1.97
N ILE A 47 8.86 -8.68 1.38
CA ILE A 47 7.96 -8.73 0.22
C ILE A 47 6.55 -9.10 0.67
N GLN A 48 5.61 -8.17 0.49
CA GLN A 48 4.24 -8.24 1.00
C GLN A 48 3.20 -8.06 -0.12
N SER A 49 1.91 -8.20 0.22
CA SER A 49 0.84 -8.31 -0.77
C SER A 49 0.21 -6.96 -1.13
N HIS A 50 0.03 -6.69 -2.43
CA HIS A 50 -0.85 -5.61 -2.93
C HIS A 50 -2.14 -6.16 -3.57
N GLY A 51 -2.46 -7.44 -3.36
CA GLY A 51 -3.57 -8.13 -4.02
C GLY A 51 -3.18 -8.68 -5.40
N TYR A 52 -4.02 -9.54 -5.99
CA TYR A 52 -3.58 -10.35 -7.14
C TYR A 52 -3.73 -9.65 -8.50
N THR A 53 -4.93 -9.17 -8.88
CA THR A 53 -5.30 -8.67 -10.22
C THR A 53 -5.39 -7.14 -10.36
N ARG A 54 -5.00 -6.36 -9.34
CA ARG A 54 -5.14 -4.88 -9.27
C ARG A 54 -6.58 -4.34 -9.24
N ARG A 55 -7.60 -5.18 -9.05
CA ARG A 55 -8.98 -4.72 -8.89
C ARG A 55 -9.17 -4.00 -7.55
N TYR A 56 -10.08 -3.03 -7.52
CA TYR A 56 -10.53 -2.47 -6.26
C TYR A 56 -11.38 -3.50 -5.52
N LEU A 57 -10.94 -3.89 -4.32
CA LEU A 57 -11.66 -4.88 -3.51
C LEU A 57 -13.07 -4.43 -3.11
N THR A 58 -13.34 -3.13 -3.14
CA THR A 58 -14.68 -2.56 -2.89
C THR A 58 -15.68 -2.86 -4.00
N ASP A 59 -15.20 -3.28 -5.17
CA ASP A 59 -16.01 -3.49 -6.37
C ASP A 59 -16.21 -4.99 -6.62
N LEU A 60 -15.82 -5.83 -5.65
CA LEU A 60 -15.89 -7.28 -5.67
C LEU A 60 -16.89 -7.77 -4.62
N ASP A 61 -17.50 -8.92 -4.87
CA ASP A 61 -18.20 -9.68 -3.84
C ASP A 61 -17.20 -10.29 -2.83
N ASP A 62 -17.71 -10.68 -1.66
CA ASP A 62 -16.89 -11.20 -0.55
C ASP A 62 -16.06 -12.44 -0.93
N THR A 63 -16.58 -13.33 -1.79
CA THR A 63 -15.87 -14.53 -2.24
C THR A 63 -14.70 -14.14 -3.13
N SER A 64 -14.93 -13.22 -4.06
CA SER A 64 -13.91 -12.64 -4.92
C SER A 64 -12.83 -11.91 -4.11
N VAL A 65 -13.20 -11.14 -3.08
CA VAL A 65 -12.23 -10.49 -2.18
C VAL A 65 -11.36 -11.52 -1.45
N ALA A 66 -11.98 -12.55 -0.86
CA ALA A 66 -11.25 -13.59 -0.13
C ALA A 66 -10.26 -14.33 -1.05
N ASN A 67 -10.69 -14.67 -2.27
CA ASN A 67 -9.85 -15.33 -3.26
C ASN A 67 -8.68 -14.45 -3.69
N GLU A 68 -8.92 -13.15 -3.92
CA GLU A 68 -7.89 -12.20 -4.32
C GLU A 68 -6.80 -12.08 -3.26
N LEU A 69 -7.21 -11.96 -2.00
CA LEU A 69 -6.33 -11.82 -0.84
C LEU A 69 -5.54 -13.10 -0.58
N LEU A 70 -6.21 -14.26 -0.58
CA LEU A 70 -5.60 -15.56 -0.31
C LEU A 70 -4.63 -15.97 -1.41
N ARG A 71 -5.03 -15.81 -2.68
CA ARG A 71 -4.19 -16.16 -3.84
C ARG A 71 -2.93 -15.31 -3.86
N SER A 72 -3.05 -14.00 -3.64
CA SER A 72 -1.90 -13.11 -3.58
C SER A 72 -0.92 -13.54 -2.49
N ARG A 73 -1.42 -13.85 -1.28
CA ARG A 73 -0.62 -14.31 -0.15
C ARG A 73 0.17 -15.58 -0.50
N LYS A 74 -0.54 -16.63 -0.92
CA LYS A 74 0.06 -17.94 -1.23
C LYS A 74 1.10 -17.86 -2.33
N VAL A 75 0.81 -17.17 -3.42
CA VAL A 75 1.76 -17.08 -4.55
C VAL A 75 3.07 -16.39 -4.14
N ILE A 76 3.01 -15.35 -3.31
CA ILE A 76 4.22 -14.68 -2.82
C ILE A 76 4.97 -15.61 -1.86
N GLU A 77 4.28 -16.21 -0.89
CA GLU A 77 4.89 -17.15 0.07
C GLU A 77 5.59 -18.31 -0.67
N ASP A 78 4.94 -18.91 -1.67
CA ASP A 78 5.50 -20.01 -2.45
C ASP A 78 6.73 -19.59 -3.28
N ARG A 79 6.79 -18.32 -3.73
CA ARG A 79 7.86 -17.83 -4.62
C ARG A 79 9.04 -17.23 -3.89
N ILE A 80 8.81 -16.67 -2.70
CA ILE A 80 9.80 -15.97 -1.89
C ILE A 80 10.32 -16.87 -0.76
N GLY A 81 9.48 -17.77 -0.23
CA GLY A 81 9.80 -18.62 0.92
C GLY A 81 9.64 -17.93 2.28
N GLU A 82 9.06 -16.73 2.30
CA GLU A 82 8.84 -15.92 3.50
C GLU A 82 7.34 -15.68 3.75
N PRO A 83 6.92 -15.52 5.01
CA PRO A 83 5.52 -15.30 5.35
C PRO A 83 5.01 -13.93 4.89
N VAL A 84 3.81 -13.91 4.33
CA VAL A 84 3.14 -12.68 3.93
C VAL A 84 2.06 -12.35 4.94
N SER A 85 2.30 -11.28 5.70
CA SER A 85 1.46 -10.92 6.86
C SER A 85 0.86 -9.52 6.75
N VAL A 86 1.29 -8.71 5.79
CA VAL A 86 0.80 -7.35 5.56
C VAL A 86 0.21 -7.24 4.15
N PHE A 87 -0.93 -6.55 4.05
CA PHE A 87 -1.60 -6.27 2.78
C PHE A 87 -1.78 -4.77 2.60
N ALA A 88 -1.33 -4.21 1.48
CA ALA A 88 -1.72 -2.87 1.08
C ALA A 88 -2.90 -2.96 0.10
N ALA A 89 -4.00 -2.22 0.30
CA ALA A 89 -5.08 -2.23 -0.68
C ALA A 89 -4.82 -1.30 -1.85
N GLN A 90 -5.25 -1.71 -3.04
CA GLN A 90 -5.22 -0.87 -4.23
C GLN A 90 -5.96 0.46 -3.97
N GLY A 91 -5.29 1.59 -4.20
CA GLY A 91 -5.81 2.92 -3.89
C GLY A 91 -6.06 3.21 -2.40
N GLY A 92 -5.62 2.31 -1.50
CA GLY A 92 -5.90 2.32 -0.07
C GLY A 92 -7.39 2.26 0.28
N ARG A 93 -8.20 1.69 -0.62
CA ARG A 93 -9.65 1.51 -0.45
C ARG A 93 -9.90 0.24 0.36
N ILE A 94 -10.25 0.41 1.63
CA ILE A 94 -10.57 -0.66 2.58
C ILE A 94 -11.80 -0.25 3.38
N ASN A 95 -12.75 -1.17 3.51
CA ASN A 95 -13.85 -1.09 4.47
C ASN A 95 -13.68 -2.15 5.57
N HIS A 96 -14.57 -2.16 6.55
CA HIS A 96 -14.47 -3.08 7.69
C HIS A 96 -14.65 -4.55 7.27
N PHE A 97 -15.47 -4.84 6.25
CA PHE A 97 -15.65 -6.19 5.71
C PHE A 97 -14.36 -6.74 5.08
N ILE A 98 -13.73 -5.96 4.19
CA ILE A 98 -12.45 -6.31 3.55
C ILE A 98 -11.36 -6.50 4.61
N ALA A 99 -11.29 -5.63 5.61
CA ALA A 99 -10.34 -5.76 6.70
C ALA A 99 -10.57 -7.05 7.52
N ALA A 100 -11.83 -7.41 7.78
CA ALA A 100 -12.18 -8.66 8.46
C ALA A 100 -11.82 -9.88 7.61
N LEU A 101 -12.07 -9.86 6.30
CA LEU A 101 -11.68 -10.93 5.37
C LEU A 101 -10.16 -11.08 5.29
N ALA A 102 -9.42 -9.97 5.20
CA ALA A 102 -7.95 -9.98 5.24
C ALA A 102 -7.43 -10.67 6.50
N ARG A 103 -8.00 -10.37 7.66
CA ARG A 103 -7.66 -11.06 8.91
C ARG A 103 -7.93 -12.55 8.84
N ARG A 104 -9.12 -12.94 8.33
CA ARG A 104 -9.53 -14.35 8.22
C ARG A 104 -8.61 -15.17 7.32
N VAL A 105 -8.09 -14.58 6.24
CA VAL A 105 -7.18 -15.28 5.32
C VAL A 105 -5.71 -15.29 5.78
N GLY A 106 -5.41 -14.66 6.93
CA GLY A 106 -4.11 -14.75 7.61
C GLY A 106 -3.30 -13.45 7.67
N TYR A 107 -3.79 -12.31 7.14
CA TYR A 107 -3.07 -11.04 7.28
C TYR A 107 -3.16 -10.51 8.71
N LYS A 108 -2.02 -10.06 9.24
CA LYS A 108 -1.90 -9.43 10.57
C LYS A 108 -2.19 -7.93 10.51
N ALA A 109 -1.91 -7.30 9.37
CA ALA A 109 -2.11 -5.88 9.17
C ALA A 109 -2.53 -5.54 7.73
N VAL A 110 -3.24 -4.43 7.60
CA VAL A 110 -3.70 -3.90 6.32
C VAL A 110 -3.33 -2.42 6.20
N CYS A 111 -2.52 -2.07 5.21
CA CYS A 111 -2.14 -0.69 4.94
C CYS A 111 -3.22 0.05 4.13
N GLY A 112 -3.83 1.05 4.76
CA GLY A 112 -4.75 1.97 4.10
C GLY A 112 -4.03 3.20 3.52
N SER A 113 -4.83 4.17 3.07
CA SER A 113 -4.32 5.50 2.65
C SER A 113 -4.80 6.65 3.54
N ARG A 114 -5.47 6.37 4.66
CA ARG A 114 -5.84 7.40 5.62
C ARG A 114 -4.56 7.92 6.29
N PRO A 115 -4.24 9.21 6.20
CA PRO A 115 -3.09 9.79 6.88
C PRO A 115 -3.24 9.67 8.40
N GLY A 116 -2.11 9.44 9.06
CA GLY A 116 -2.03 9.36 10.50
C GLY A 116 -0.82 8.56 10.96
N GLN A 117 -0.52 8.68 12.24
CA GLN A 117 0.53 7.91 12.88
C GLN A 117 0.00 6.55 13.36
N TRP A 118 0.89 5.57 13.36
CA TRP A 118 0.64 4.26 13.93
C TRP A 118 1.32 4.15 15.29
N HIS A 119 0.57 3.72 16.30
CA HIS A 119 1.13 3.49 17.64
C HIS A 119 1.27 1.98 17.87
N ARG A 120 2.39 1.57 18.49
CA ARG A 120 2.74 0.17 18.75
C ARG A 120 1.64 -0.63 19.46
N HIS A 121 0.84 0.02 20.31
CA HIS A 121 -0.25 -0.62 21.07
C HIS A 121 -1.63 -0.54 20.38
N SER A 122 -1.68 -0.08 19.13
CA SER A 122 -2.92 -0.04 18.35
C SER A 122 -3.41 -1.46 18.08
N ARG A 123 -4.67 -1.75 18.45
CA ARG A 123 -5.35 -3.02 18.16
C ARG A 123 -6.05 -3.05 16.80
N LYS A 124 -5.93 -1.97 16.01
CA LYS A 124 -6.56 -1.89 14.69
C LYS A 124 -5.82 -2.85 13.74
N ILE A 125 -6.52 -3.41 12.77
CA ILE A 125 -5.85 -4.11 11.66
C ILE A 125 -5.40 -3.13 10.58
N VAL A 126 -6.13 -2.01 10.41
CA VAL A 126 -5.84 -1.04 9.37
C VAL A 126 -4.80 -0.02 9.86
N ILE A 127 -3.62 -0.06 9.24
CA ILE A 127 -2.50 0.84 9.47
C ILE A 127 -2.69 2.11 8.62
N PRO A 128 -2.65 3.31 9.21
CA PRO A 128 -2.64 4.57 8.47
C PRO A 128 -1.28 4.76 7.78
N ARG A 129 -1.29 5.43 6.64
CA ARG A 129 -0.06 5.74 5.90
C ARG A 129 -0.09 7.17 5.40
N ILE A 130 1.09 7.76 5.30
CA ILE A 130 1.28 9.09 4.74
C ILE A 130 1.99 8.90 3.40
N ALA A 131 1.40 9.47 2.34
CA ALA A 131 1.98 9.39 1.00
C ALA A 131 3.03 10.48 0.84
N VAL A 132 4.27 10.07 0.60
CA VAL A 132 5.37 10.98 0.20
C VAL A 132 5.27 11.21 -1.32
N ARG A 133 5.40 12.46 -1.74
CA ARG A 133 5.36 12.89 -3.14
C ARG A 133 6.69 13.53 -3.53
N VAL A 134 6.90 13.74 -4.82
CA VAL A 134 8.08 14.49 -5.32
C VAL A 134 8.14 15.91 -4.73
N SER A 135 6.99 16.55 -4.54
CA SER A 135 6.90 17.88 -3.93
C SER A 135 6.94 17.88 -2.40
N THR A 136 7.07 16.72 -1.75
CA THR A 136 7.11 16.65 -0.29
C THR A 136 8.46 17.11 0.22
N SER A 137 8.46 18.17 1.01
CA SER A 137 9.66 18.73 1.63
C SER A 137 10.10 17.94 2.86
N GLY A 138 11.38 18.09 3.23
CA GLY A 138 11.92 17.53 4.48
C GLY A 138 11.19 18.06 5.72
N ASP A 139 10.84 19.35 5.73
CA ASP A 139 10.11 19.99 6.83
C ASP A 139 8.71 19.42 7.02
N GLU A 140 8.00 19.09 5.93
CA GLU A 140 6.72 18.39 6.01
C GLU A 140 6.89 17.00 6.63
N ILE A 141 7.91 16.23 6.21
CA ILE A 141 8.20 14.91 6.79
C ILE A 141 8.51 15.04 8.28
N SER A 142 9.40 15.96 8.67
CA SER A 142 9.72 16.23 10.08
C SER A 142 8.49 16.64 10.88
N GLY A 143 7.58 17.43 10.27
CA GLY A 143 6.31 17.80 10.86
C GLY A 143 5.36 16.63 11.11
N TRP A 144 5.32 15.64 10.21
CA TRP A 144 4.50 14.42 10.37
C TRP A 144 5.07 13.43 11.40
N LEU A 145 6.39 13.39 11.53
CA LEU A 145 7.08 12.54 12.51
C LEU A 145 7.03 13.13 13.92
N SER A 146 6.90 14.45 14.04
CA SER A 146 6.69 15.13 15.31
C SER A 146 5.24 14.98 15.77
N ASP A 147 4.98 15.11 17.08
CA ASP A 147 3.62 15.20 17.65
C ASP A 147 2.94 16.55 17.33
N ARG A 148 3.10 17.07 16.10
CA ARG A 148 2.49 18.31 15.64
C ARG A 148 1.10 18.00 15.06
N PRO A 149 0.01 18.29 15.80
CA PRO A 149 -1.34 17.91 15.38
C PRO A 149 -1.80 18.63 14.10
N LEU A 150 -1.31 19.84 13.85
CA LEU A 150 -1.74 20.67 12.70
C LEU A 150 -1.37 20.06 11.34
N ALA A 151 -0.16 19.50 11.21
CA ALA A 151 0.27 18.92 9.92
C ALA A 151 -0.53 17.65 9.58
N LEU A 152 -0.77 16.79 10.57
CA LEU A 152 -1.57 15.57 10.39
C LEU A 152 -3.06 15.87 10.20
N THR A 153 -3.60 16.89 10.87
CA THR A 153 -4.99 17.31 10.68
C THR A 153 -5.24 17.91 9.31
N ALA A 154 -4.32 18.70 8.77
CA ALA A 154 -4.41 19.21 7.39
C ALA A 154 -4.44 18.06 6.36
N LEU A 155 -3.55 17.06 6.52
CA LEU A 155 -3.57 15.85 5.68
C LEU A 155 -4.88 15.06 5.82
N ALA A 156 -5.36 14.88 7.05
CA ALA A 156 -6.61 14.18 7.31
C ALA A 156 -7.82 14.93 6.70
N GLY A 157 -7.85 16.26 6.77
CA GLY A 157 -8.86 17.10 6.15
C GLY A 157 -8.88 16.95 4.63
N ARG A 158 -7.72 17.08 3.97
CA ARG A 158 -7.58 16.84 2.52
C ARG A 158 -8.06 15.44 2.14
N TYR A 159 -7.67 14.43 2.91
CA TYR A 159 -8.09 13.05 2.68
C TYR A 159 -9.62 12.89 2.76
N ARG A 160 -10.29 13.54 3.73
CA ARG A 160 -11.76 13.49 3.84
C ARG A 160 -12.44 14.14 2.64
N VAL A 161 -11.95 15.28 2.15
CA VAL A 161 -12.48 15.92 0.93
C VAL A 161 -12.39 14.97 -0.26
N LEU A 162 -11.23 14.34 -0.45
CA LEU A 162 -11.04 13.37 -1.54
C LEU A 162 -11.92 12.13 -1.36
N GLN A 163 -12.14 11.66 -0.14
CA GLN A 163 -13.08 10.56 0.10
C GLN A 163 -14.52 10.91 -0.31
N VAL A 164 -14.99 12.11 0.03
CA VAL A 164 -16.35 12.56 -0.34
C VAL A 164 -16.47 12.67 -1.86
N ALA A 165 -15.48 13.28 -2.52
CA ALA A 165 -15.46 13.37 -3.98
C ALA A 165 -15.51 11.98 -4.64
N ARG A 166 -14.75 11.01 -4.13
CA ARG A 166 -14.80 9.62 -4.61
C ARG A 166 -16.16 8.98 -4.43
N TRP A 167 -16.79 9.17 -3.27
CA TRP A 167 -18.12 8.60 -3.00
C TRP A 167 -19.16 9.16 -3.96
N ALA A 168 -19.11 10.46 -4.23
CA ALA A 168 -20.05 11.11 -5.15
C ALA A 168 -19.84 10.71 -6.62
N LEU A 169 -18.60 10.46 -7.05
CA LEU A 169 -18.25 10.25 -8.45
C LEU A 169 -18.13 8.77 -8.86
N GLY A 170 -17.98 7.86 -7.89
CA GLY A 170 -17.59 6.48 -8.16
C GLY A 170 -16.10 6.33 -8.49
N ASN A 171 -15.60 5.09 -8.56
CA ASN A 171 -14.16 4.82 -8.70
C ASN A 171 -13.61 5.23 -10.07
N GLU A 172 -14.28 4.85 -11.16
CA GLU A 172 -13.80 5.10 -12.53
C GLU A 172 -13.73 6.60 -12.87
N THR A 173 -14.83 7.32 -12.65
CA THR A 173 -14.92 8.77 -12.90
C THR A 173 -13.91 9.55 -12.07
N TYR A 174 -13.75 9.20 -10.80
CA TYR A 174 -12.77 9.85 -9.93
C TYR A 174 -11.33 9.63 -10.41
N ASP A 175 -10.98 8.40 -10.79
CA ASP A 175 -9.63 8.10 -11.24
C ASP A 175 -9.31 8.78 -12.58
N HIS A 176 -10.27 8.85 -13.51
CA HIS A 176 -10.16 9.62 -14.75
C HIS A 176 -9.92 11.11 -14.51
N LEU A 177 -10.71 11.74 -13.65
CA LEU A 177 -10.55 13.15 -13.30
C LEU A 177 -9.23 13.43 -12.59
N ARG A 178 -8.82 12.51 -11.70
CA ARG A 178 -7.54 12.61 -10.99
C ARG A 178 -6.36 12.49 -11.95
N GLN A 179 -6.39 11.58 -12.92
CA GLN A 179 -5.33 11.47 -13.93
C GLN A 179 -5.21 12.74 -14.77
N ARG A 180 -6.32 13.27 -15.28
CA ARG A 180 -6.33 14.53 -16.05
C ARG A 180 -5.77 15.72 -15.27
N TYR A 181 -6.04 15.79 -13.97
CA TYR A 181 -5.48 16.84 -13.12
C TYR A 181 -3.98 16.66 -12.87
N LEU A 182 -3.48 15.42 -12.77
CA LEU A 182 -2.05 15.14 -12.57
C LEU A 182 -1.22 15.24 -13.85
N GLU A 183 -1.81 15.01 -15.03
CA GLU A 183 -1.16 15.14 -16.33
C GLU A 183 -1.21 16.57 -16.89
N GLY A 184 -2.08 17.43 -16.34
CA GLY A 184 -2.22 18.83 -16.73
C GLY A 184 -1.29 19.80 -15.99
N HIS A 185 -0.36 19.31 -15.17
CA HIS A 185 0.62 20.10 -14.41
C HIS A 185 2.02 19.53 -14.56
#